data_AF-A0A8E0IDN6-F1
#
_entry.id   AF-A0A8E0IDN6-F1
#
_cell.length_a   1.000
_cell.length_b   1.000
_cell.length_c   1.000
_cell.angle_alpha   90.00
_cell.angle_beta   90.00
_cell.angle_gamma   90.00
#
_symmetry.space_group_name_H-M   'P 1'
#
loop_
_entity.id
_entity.type
_entity.pdbx_description
1 polymer ?
#
loop_
_entity_poly.entity_id
_entity_poly.type
_entity_poly.pdbx_seq_one_letter_code
_entity_poly.pdbx_strand_id
1 'polypeptide(L)'
;VFTHTISNFDAYLIDDQQSVIDSFLKTDLVMLPLYPVDFEDAAKALAIGFNRQYELDPSAKKTLICLTNRNHIIDRITHYFRDSLANDDVRAWFDQKVVVRDSIVRRSTDAVTAYATHIETTAVSSLIIEGPVYSDFSDVKWLDVRKNVEMLKDIKVFLINGPHATTAYYGHWRGHENIPDAEEDPEVEKLVKGVHDATVQAVLYEYPVTRDDIRELEFLPAAKDEMVDSIFRVAYDPIRKTSPHDRFMGVIDLCLKYDIDYAPITKALATAFAYVESKDPNAVKIQKDIQKNGIRPTVSKYIGRPEDDVVVDQVVNNYNQLQQEATASVMTPGA
;
A
#
# COMPACT_ATOMS: atom_id res chain seq x y z
N VAL A 1 0.95 26.55 3.23
CA VAL A 1 -0.16 25.87 3.93
C VAL A 1 -1.46 26.67 3.79
N PHE A 2 -2.55 26.06 3.31
CA PHE A 2 -3.88 26.68 3.26
C PHE A 2 -4.82 25.94 4.22
N THR A 3 -5.55 26.67 5.06
CA THR A 3 -6.55 26.07 5.96
C THR A 3 -7.90 26.03 5.25
N HIS A 4 -8.51 24.84 5.18
CA HIS A 4 -9.87 24.65 4.69
C HIS A 4 -10.76 24.13 5.82
N THR A 5 -11.83 24.86 6.14
CA THR A 5 -12.80 24.45 7.17
C THR A 5 -13.93 23.67 6.52
N ILE A 6 -14.09 22.41 6.90
CA ILE A 6 -15.25 21.60 6.53
C ILE A 6 -16.39 21.93 7.51
N SER A 7 -17.54 22.33 6.98
CA SER A 7 -18.76 22.62 7.72
C SER A 7 -19.96 21.97 7.02
N ASN A 8 -21.16 22.12 7.60
CA ASN A 8 -22.41 21.55 7.07
C ASN A 8 -22.41 20.02 7.00
N PHE A 9 -22.03 19.38 8.10
CA PHE A 9 -22.16 17.95 8.28
C PHE A 9 -22.91 17.65 9.58
N ASP A 10 -23.63 16.54 9.58
CA ASP A 10 -24.17 15.94 10.78
C ASP A 10 -23.24 14.81 11.24
N ALA A 11 -23.05 14.68 12.55
CA ALA A 11 -22.25 13.63 13.16
C ALA A 11 -23.14 12.71 13.98
N TYR A 12 -23.04 11.41 13.72
CA TYR A 12 -23.80 10.38 14.40
C TYR A 12 -22.85 9.38 15.05
N LEU A 13 -23.26 8.85 16.20
CA LEU A 13 -22.63 7.68 16.78
C LEU A 13 -23.22 6.41 16.15
N ILE A 14 -22.42 5.35 16.13
CA ILE A 14 -22.94 3.99 16.02
C ILE A 14 -23.31 3.57 17.43
N ASP A 15 -24.61 3.62 17.74
CA ASP A 15 -25.15 3.39 19.08
C ASP A 15 -26.36 2.44 19.05
N ASP A 16 -26.76 1.97 20.23
CA ASP A 16 -27.93 1.09 20.38
C ASP A 16 -29.24 1.79 20.01
N GLN A 17 -29.25 3.13 20.00
CA GLN A 17 -30.39 3.95 19.59
C GLN A 17 -30.51 4.06 18.06
N GLN A 18 -29.52 3.55 17.33
CA GLN A 18 -29.49 3.52 15.88
C GLN A 18 -29.56 4.93 15.26
N SER A 19 -28.91 5.91 15.91
CA SER A 19 -29.00 7.34 15.58
C SER A 19 -28.68 7.67 14.11
N VAL A 20 -27.86 6.84 13.44
CA VAL A 20 -27.43 7.05 12.05
C VAL A 20 -28.43 6.53 11.00
N ILE A 21 -29.39 5.68 11.36
CA ILE A 21 -30.18 4.90 10.39
C ILE A 21 -31.00 5.79 9.44
N ASP A 22 -31.65 6.83 9.94
CA ASP A 22 -32.44 7.72 9.09
C ASP A 22 -31.59 8.45 8.04
N SER A 23 -30.34 8.78 8.38
CA SER A 23 -29.38 9.37 7.45
C SER A 23 -28.87 8.34 6.44
N PHE A 24 -28.55 7.13 6.92
CA PHE A 24 -28.11 6.01 6.09
C PHE A 24 -29.14 5.63 5.02
N LEU A 25 -30.43 5.59 5.36
CA LEU A 25 -31.51 5.26 4.42
C LEU A 25 -31.64 6.26 3.27
N LYS A 26 -31.25 7.52 3.49
CA LYS A 26 -31.30 8.60 2.49
C LYS A 26 -30.04 8.71 1.64
N THR A 27 -29.01 7.94 1.96
CA THR A 27 -27.68 8.08 1.36
C THR A 27 -27.45 7.01 0.29
N ASP A 28 -26.92 7.42 -0.86
CA ASP A 28 -26.57 6.52 -1.97
C ASP A 28 -25.11 6.04 -1.92
N LEU A 29 -24.26 6.73 -1.16
CA LEU A 29 -22.82 6.51 -1.06
C LEU A 29 -22.36 6.34 0.39
N VAL A 30 -21.72 5.23 0.69
CA VAL A 30 -21.07 4.98 1.99
C VAL A 30 -19.57 4.86 1.77
N MET A 31 -18.77 5.74 2.38
CA MET A 31 -17.31 5.69 2.34
C MET A 31 -16.76 5.19 3.67
N LEU A 32 -15.85 4.21 3.63
CA LEU A 32 -15.36 3.49 4.81
C LEU A 32 -13.83 3.63 4.97
N PRO A 33 -13.35 4.73 5.59
CA PRO A 33 -11.93 4.94 5.92
C PRO A 33 -11.54 4.15 7.17
N LEU A 34 -11.50 2.82 7.02
CA LEU A 34 -11.30 1.88 8.12
C LEU A 34 -10.00 1.08 7.96
N TYR A 35 -9.43 0.66 9.10
CA TYR A 35 -8.37 -0.33 9.04
C TYR A 35 -8.95 -1.69 8.62
N PRO A 36 -8.16 -2.57 7.97
CA PRO A 36 -8.64 -3.86 7.49
C PRO A 36 -9.30 -4.75 8.56
N VAL A 37 -8.99 -4.55 9.84
CA VAL A 37 -9.51 -5.32 10.97
C VAL A 37 -10.88 -4.83 11.45
N ASP A 38 -11.24 -3.58 11.15
CA ASP A 38 -12.48 -2.96 11.66
C ASP A 38 -13.69 -3.20 10.74
N PHE A 39 -13.47 -3.73 9.53
CA PHE A 39 -14.54 -3.92 8.55
C PHE A 39 -15.60 -4.93 8.99
N GLU A 40 -15.23 -5.95 9.78
CA GLU A 40 -16.21 -6.93 10.27
C GLU A 40 -17.20 -6.29 11.24
N ASP A 41 -16.71 -5.46 12.17
CA ASP A 41 -17.56 -4.76 13.13
C ASP A 41 -18.38 -3.66 12.46
N ALA A 42 -17.79 -2.94 11.49
CA ALA A 42 -18.54 -2.00 10.66
C ALA A 42 -19.67 -2.66 9.87
N ALA A 43 -19.43 -3.87 9.35
CA ALA A 43 -20.46 -4.65 8.66
C ALA A 43 -21.62 -5.02 9.59
N LYS A 44 -21.35 -5.49 10.80
CA LYS A 44 -22.37 -5.81 11.81
C LYS A 44 -23.18 -4.58 12.19
N ALA A 45 -22.51 -3.45 12.43
CA ALA A 45 -23.15 -2.19 12.80
C ALA A 45 -24.09 -1.66 11.69
N LEU A 46 -23.65 -1.71 10.43
CA LEU A 46 -24.41 -1.16 9.30
C LEU A 46 -25.46 -2.13 8.75
N ALA A 47 -25.40 -3.42 9.09
CA ALA A 47 -26.36 -4.43 8.62
C ALA A 47 -27.81 -4.05 8.90
N ILE A 48 -28.09 -3.41 10.04
CA ILE A 48 -29.42 -2.92 10.41
C ILE A 48 -29.95 -1.95 9.34
N GLY A 49 -29.11 -1.05 8.84
CA GLY A 49 -29.46 -0.10 7.79
C GLY A 49 -29.78 -0.78 6.46
N PHE A 50 -29.02 -1.80 6.08
CA PHE A 50 -29.29 -2.57 4.86
C PHE A 50 -30.58 -3.40 4.96
N ASN A 51 -30.81 -4.08 6.09
CA ASN A 51 -32.04 -4.81 6.34
C ASN A 51 -33.25 -3.85 6.22
N ARG A 52 -33.15 -2.67 6.85
CA ARG A 52 -34.22 -1.67 6.82
C ARG A 52 -34.41 -1.04 5.43
N GLN A 53 -33.32 -0.82 4.69
CA GLN A 53 -33.38 -0.34 3.32
C GLN A 53 -34.18 -1.31 2.44
N TYR A 54 -33.91 -2.60 2.53
CA TYR A 54 -34.64 -3.62 1.77
C TYR A 54 -36.13 -3.63 2.10
N GLU A 55 -36.49 -3.58 3.40
CA GLU A 55 -37.90 -3.56 3.81
C GLU A 55 -38.68 -2.37 3.25
N LEU A 56 -38.05 -1.20 3.18
CA LEU A 56 -38.69 0.04 2.76
C LEU A 56 -38.66 0.23 1.24
N ASP A 57 -37.54 -0.07 0.61
CA ASP A 57 -37.33 0.08 -0.83
C ASP A 57 -36.31 -0.95 -1.36
N PRO A 58 -36.78 -2.13 -1.79
CA PRO A 58 -35.95 -3.15 -2.45
C PRO A 58 -35.37 -2.70 -3.80
N SER A 59 -35.80 -1.56 -4.35
CA SER A 59 -35.27 -1.04 -5.61
C SER A 59 -34.04 -0.15 -5.41
N ALA A 60 -33.85 0.37 -4.19
CA ALA A 60 -32.76 1.26 -3.82
C ALA A 60 -31.39 0.64 -4.11
N LYS A 61 -30.47 1.48 -4.57
CA LYS A 61 -29.09 1.12 -4.90
C LYS A 61 -28.14 1.84 -3.97
N LYS A 62 -27.03 1.19 -3.59
CA LYS A 62 -25.98 1.85 -2.78
C LYS A 62 -24.59 1.52 -3.30
N THR A 63 -23.71 2.51 -3.24
CA THR A 63 -22.28 2.37 -3.48
C THR A 63 -21.55 2.37 -2.14
N LEU A 64 -20.78 1.32 -1.87
CA LEU A 64 -19.88 1.22 -0.72
C LEU A 64 -18.44 1.31 -1.22
N ILE A 65 -17.68 2.28 -0.73
CA ILE A 65 -16.27 2.48 -1.09
C ILE A 65 -15.40 2.20 0.13
N CYS A 66 -14.58 1.16 0.02
CA CYS A 66 -13.60 0.79 1.04
C CYS A 66 -12.31 1.61 0.85
N LEU A 67 -11.98 2.44 1.84
CA LEU A 67 -10.81 3.33 1.83
C LEU A 67 -9.72 2.74 2.72
N THR A 68 -8.97 1.77 2.21
CA THR A 68 -7.98 1.02 2.99
C THR A 68 -6.76 0.64 2.17
N ASN A 69 -5.58 0.62 2.81
CA ASN A 69 -4.32 0.36 2.14
C ASN A 69 -3.92 -1.12 2.21
N ARG A 70 -4.84 -2.00 1.81
CA ARG A 70 -4.62 -3.45 1.72
C ARG A 70 -5.25 -4.01 0.45
N ASN A 71 -4.49 -4.80 -0.28
CA ASN A 71 -4.91 -5.42 -1.55
C ASN A 71 -5.69 -6.72 -1.26
N HIS A 72 -6.51 -7.18 -2.21
CA HIS A 72 -7.19 -8.48 -2.17
C HIS A 72 -8.07 -8.73 -0.95
N ILE A 73 -8.79 -7.71 -0.48
CA ILE A 73 -9.69 -7.85 0.68
C ILE A 73 -11.15 -7.46 0.41
N ILE A 74 -11.48 -6.95 -0.77
CA ILE A 74 -12.87 -6.53 -1.06
C ILE A 74 -13.83 -7.70 -1.05
N ASP A 75 -13.43 -8.86 -1.57
CA ASP A 75 -14.24 -10.08 -1.47
C ASP A 75 -14.53 -10.40 0.00
N ARG A 76 -13.51 -10.40 0.85
CA ARG A 76 -13.67 -10.66 2.28
C ARG A 76 -14.57 -9.63 2.97
N ILE A 77 -14.40 -8.34 2.66
CA ILE A 77 -15.25 -7.27 3.20
C ILE A 77 -16.70 -7.49 2.75
N THR A 78 -16.92 -7.83 1.49
CA THR A 78 -18.25 -8.13 0.94
C THR A 78 -18.91 -9.28 1.71
N HIS A 79 -18.15 -10.34 2.03
CA HIS A 79 -18.65 -11.43 2.87
C HIS A 79 -19.01 -10.97 4.28
N TYR A 80 -18.20 -10.12 4.94
CA TYR A 80 -18.56 -9.58 6.25
C TYR A 80 -19.92 -8.88 6.25
N PHE A 81 -20.17 -8.03 5.24
CA PHE A 81 -21.48 -7.39 5.08
C PHE A 81 -22.57 -8.42 4.84
N ARG A 82 -22.39 -9.32 3.87
CA ARG A 82 -23.38 -10.32 3.48
C ARG A 82 -23.78 -11.26 4.63
N ASP A 83 -22.81 -11.71 5.42
CA ASP A 83 -23.01 -12.62 6.53
C ASP A 83 -23.75 -11.96 7.71
N SER A 84 -23.66 -10.63 7.81
CA SER A 84 -24.34 -9.84 8.84
C SER A 84 -25.82 -9.54 8.50
N LEU A 85 -26.28 -9.83 7.28
CA LEU A 85 -27.66 -9.56 6.84
C LEU A 85 -28.65 -10.62 7.35
N ALA A 86 -29.89 -10.17 7.60
CA ALA A 86 -30.87 -10.92 8.40
C ALA A 86 -31.37 -12.22 7.74
N ASN A 87 -31.49 -12.25 6.42
CA ASN A 87 -32.03 -13.40 5.67
C ASN A 87 -31.56 -13.41 4.21
N ASP A 88 -31.88 -14.49 3.49
CA ASP A 88 -31.42 -14.71 2.12
C ASP A 88 -32.01 -13.73 1.11
N ASP A 89 -33.20 -13.17 1.35
CA ASP A 89 -33.79 -12.17 0.46
C ASP A 89 -33.01 -10.85 0.53
N VAL A 90 -32.63 -10.41 1.74
CA VAL A 90 -31.79 -9.21 1.91
C VAL A 90 -30.40 -9.45 1.32
N ARG A 91 -29.83 -10.65 1.46
CA ARG A 91 -28.54 -11.01 0.84
C ARG A 91 -28.63 -10.96 -0.68
N ALA A 92 -29.66 -11.54 -1.27
CA ALA A 92 -29.88 -11.51 -2.71
C ALA A 92 -30.08 -10.08 -3.24
N TRP A 93 -30.79 -9.24 -2.48
CA TRP A 93 -30.89 -7.81 -2.78
C TRP A 93 -29.52 -7.11 -2.71
N PHE A 94 -28.76 -7.34 -1.64
CA PHE A 94 -27.43 -6.74 -1.46
C PHE A 94 -26.50 -7.10 -2.62
N ASP A 95 -26.43 -8.38 -2.98
CA ASP A 95 -25.61 -8.90 -4.08
C ASP A 95 -25.97 -8.25 -5.44
N GLN A 96 -27.22 -7.80 -5.62
CA GLN A 96 -27.70 -7.18 -6.86
C GLN A 96 -27.69 -5.64 -6.85
N LYS A 97 -27.90 -5.01 -5.69
CA LYS A 97 -28.23 -3.58 -5.56
C LYS A 97 -27.20 -2.80 -4.76
N VAL A 98 -26.25 -3.47 -4.13
CA VAL A 98 -25.13 -2.84 -3.44
C VAL A 98 -23.84 -3.20 -4.15
N VAL A 99 -23.02 -2.19 -4.42
CA VAL A 99 -21.68 -2.41 -4.98
C VAL A 99 -20.64 -2.07 -3.92
N VAL A 100 -19.85 -3.07 -3.52
CA VAL A 100 -18.69 -2.88 -2.64
C VAL A 100 -17.45 -2.71 -3.54
N ARG A 101 -16.73 -1.61 -3.37
CA ARG A 101 -15.67 -1.18 -4.28
C ARG A 101 -14.39 -0.84 -3.55
N ASP A 102 -13.28 -1.23 -4.18
CA ASP A 102 -11.94 -0.84 -3.75
C ASP A 102 -11.63 0.62 -4.11
N SER A 103 -10.54 1.11 -3.55
CA SER A 103 -9.99 2.41 -3.89
C SER A 103 -8.46 2.44 -3.75
N ILE A 104 -7.83 3.42 -4.43
CA ILE A 104 -6.44 3.77 -4.19
C ILE A 104 -6.40 5.14 -3.53
N VAL A 105 -6.11 5.13 -2.23
CA VAL A 105 -5.84 6.35 -1.47
C VAL A 105 -4.43 6.82 -1.76
N ARG A 106 -4.30 8.06 -2.25
CA ARG A 106 -3.02 8.71 -2.63
C ARG A 106 -2.89 10.09 -1.95
N ARG A 107 -3.09 10.09 -0.64
CA ARG A 107 -3.08 11.29 0.20
C ARG A 107 -2.45 10.97 1.54
N SER A 108 -1.34 11.63 1.85
CA SER A 108 -0.73 11.60 3.18
C SER A 108 -1.49 12.56 4.09
N THR A 109 -1.84 12.11 5.28
CA THR A 109 -2.56 12.88 6.29
C THR A 109 -1.97 12.57 7.66
N ASP A 110 -1.73 13.61 8.45
CA ASP A 110 -1.30 13.50 9.84
C ASP A 110 -2.29 14.21 10.77
N ALA A 111 -2.37 13.70 12.00
CA ALA A 111 -3.27 14.16 13.04
C ALA A 111 -2.69 13.84 14.41
N VAL A 112 -2.80 14.78 15.36
CA VAL A 112 -2.25 14.62 16.72
C VAL A 112 -2.89 13.42 17.44
N THR A 113 -4.17 13.14 17.16
CA THR A 113 -4.90 11.99 17.71
C THR A 113 -5.97 11.52 16.72
N ALA A 114 -6.54 10.33 16.94
CA ALA A 114 -7.69 9.83 16.19
C ALA A 114 -8.98 10.67 16.37
N TYR A 115 -9.02 11.57 17.36
CA TYR A 115 -10.15 12.48 17.62
C TYR A 115 -9.89 13.91 17.17
N ALA A 116 -8.75 14.17 16.51
CA ALA A 116 -8.39 15.50 16.09
C ALA A 116 -9.36 16.01 15.02
N THR A 117 -9.91 17.21 15.23
CA THR A 117 -10.74 17.93 14.24
C THR A 117 -9.93 18.86 13.35
N HIS A 118 -8.64 19.00 13.65
CA HIS A 118 -7.66 19.71 12.84
C HIS A 118 -6.66 18.67 12.33
N ILE A 119 -6.59 18.53 11.00
CA ILE A 119 -5.74 17.56 10.31
C ILE A 119 -4.87 18.28 9.30
N GLU A 120 -3.65 17.78 9.10
CA GLU A 120 -2.74 18.25 8.08
C GLU A 120 -2.70 17.23 6.95
N THR A 121 -2.88 17.65 5.70
CA THR A 121 -3.01 16.71 4.58
C THR A 121 -2.43 17.26 3.28
N THR A 122 -1.84 16.38 2.49
CA THR A 122 -1.26 16.70 1.18
C THR A 122 -2.23 16.31 0.06
N ALA A 123 -2.96 17.28 -0.48
CA ALA A 123 -3.95 17.07 -1.54
C ALA A 123 -3.36 17.33 -2.93
N VAL A 124 -2.60 16.35 -3.47
CA VAL A 124 -1.95 16.45 -4.80
C VAL A 124 -2.48 15.48 -5.84
N SER A 125 -3.26 14.47 -5.46
CA SER A 125 -3.88 13.54 -6.41
C SER A 125 -5.32 13.16 -6.04
N SER A 126 -6.08 12.71 -7.05
CA SER A 126 -7.45 12.21 -6.91
C SER A 126 -7.50 10.84 -6.25
N LEU A 127 -8.56 10.59 -5.48
CA LEU A 127 -8.94 9.27 -5.02
C LEU A 127 -9.42 8.44 -6.21
N ILE A 128 -8.76 7.31 -6.46
CA ILE A 128 -9.20 6.36 -7.48
C ILE A 128 -10.22 5.41 -6.84
N ILE A 129 -11.36 5.19 -7.50
CA ILE A 129 -12.47 4.34 -7.04
C ILE A 129 -12.72 3.26 -8.10
N GLU A 130 -12.91 2.01 -7.66
CA GLU A 130 -13.27 0.93 -8.59
C GLU A 130 -14.70 1.10 -9.09
N GLY A 131 -14.86 1.06 -10.40
CA GLY A 131 -16.15 0.99 -11.07
C GLY A 131 -16.64 -0.46 -11.26
N PRO A 132 -17.92 -0.67 -11.58
CA PRO A 132 -18.96 0.34 -11.68
C PRO A 132 -19.48 0.78 -10.30
N VAL A 133 -19.92 2.03 -10.22
CA VAL A 133 -20.61 2.62 -9.06
C VAL A 133 -22.04 2.99 -9.44
N TYR A 134 -22.94 3.10 -8.45
CA TYR A 134 -24.29 3.62 -8.68
C TYR A 134 -24.40 5.13 -8.45
N SER A 135 -23.49 5.68 -7.65
CA SER A 135 -23.44 7.11 -7.32
C SER A 135 -22.82 7.90 -8.47
N ASP A 136 -23.37 9.09 -8.74
CA ASP A 136 -22.79 10.04 -9.70
C ASP A 136 -21.72 10.90 -9.00
N PHE A 137 -20.55 10.99 -9.63
CA PHE A 137 -19.43 11.81 -9.16
C PHE A 137 -19.05 12.93 -10.16
N SER A 138 -19.87 13.16 -11.18
CA SER A 138 -19.56 14.10 -12.27
C SER A 138 -19.35 15.56 -11.81
N ASP A 139 -19.95 15.95 -10.69
CA ASP A 139 -19.82 17.26 -10.06
C ASP A 139 -18.85 17.28 -8.85
N VAL A 140 -18.30 16.12 -8.46
CA VAL A 140 -17.38 15.99 -7.33
C VAL A 140 -15.94 15.96 -7.82
N LYS A 141 -15.19 17.01 -7.51
CA LYS A 141 -13.76 17.07 -7.83
C LYS A 141 -12.99 16.03 -7.02
N TRP A 142 -11.87 15.56 -7.56
CA TRP A 142 -10.89 14.67 -6.90
C TRP A 142 -11.37 13.23 -6.65
N LEU A 143 -12.48 12.83 -7.26
CA LEU A 143 -12.91 11.43 -7.35
C LEU A 143 -12.74 10.96 -8.79
N ASP A 144 -12.06 9.84 -8.97
CA ASP A 144 -11.75 9.29 -10.29
C ASP A 144 -12.16 7.82 -10.35
N VAL A 145 -13.18 7.51 -11.15
CA VAL A 145 -13.69 6.13 -11.29
C VAL A 145 -12.92 5.43 -12.40
N ARG A 146 -12.24 4.35 -12.03
CA ARG A 146 -11.46 3.51 -12.95
C ARG A 146 -11.95 2.08 -12.93
N LYS A 147 -11.45 1.28 -13.87
CA LYS A 147 -11.61 -0.17 -13.87
C LYS A 147 -10.32 -0.81 -13.36
N ASN A 148 -10.41 -2.04 -12.87
CA ASN A 148 -9.26 -2.86 -12.51
C ASN A 148 -8.39 -2.21 -11.42
N VAL A 149 -8.99 -1.50 -10.47
CA VAL A 149 -8.30 -0.80 -9.38
C VAL A 149 -7.49 -1.76 -8.51
N GLU A 150 -7.94 -2.99 -8.31
CA GLU A 150 -7.16 -3.99 -7.59
C GLU A 150 -5.83 -4.29 -8.30
N MET A 151 -5.88 -4.50 -9.63
CA MET A 151 -4.68 -4.63 -10.46
C MET A 151 -3.80 -3.37 -10.39
N LEU A 152 -4.40 -2.17 -10.44
CA LEU A 152 -3.64 -0.91 -10.30
C LEU A 152 -2.98 -0.78 -8.91
N LYS A 153 -3.58 -1.35 -7.84
CA LYS A 153 -2.98 -1.41 -6.50
C LYS A 153 -1.74 -2.30 -6.49
N ASP A 154 -1.79 -3.46 -7.14
CA ASP A 154 -0.64 -4.35 -7.25
C ASP A 154 0.49 -3.67 -8.01
N ILE A 155 0.16 -3.07 -9.15
CA ILE A 155 1.11 -2.30 -9.97
C ILE A 155 1.73 -1.15 -9.16
N LYS A 156 0.94 -0.40 -8.37
CA LYS A 156 1.44 0.67 -7.48
C LYS A 156 2.41 0.14 -6.43
N VAL A 157 2.12 -1.03 -5.83
CA VAL A 157 3.02 -1.66 -4.85
C VAL A 157 4.37 -1.99 -5.49
N PHE A 158 4.38 -2.42 -6.74
CA PHE A 158 5.61 -2.71 -7.46
C PHE A 158 6.35 -1.43 -7.89
N LEU A 159 5.67 -0.53 -8.60
CA LEU A 159 6.28 0.62 -9.27
C LEU A 159 6.63 1.79 -8.37
N ILE A 160 5.86 2.01 -7.29
CA ILE A 160 6.08 3.15 -6.40
C ILE A 160 6.71 2.66 -5.11
N ASN A 161 6.08 1.70 -4.43
CA ASN A 161 6.53 1.29 -3.11
C ASN A 161 7.84 0.48 -3.15
N GLY A 162 8.15 -0.19 -4.27
CA GLY A 162 9.40 -0.92 -4.49
C GLY A 162 10.59 0.03 -4.60
N PRO A 163 10.65 0.89 -5.63
CA PRO A 163 11.68 1.94 -5.75
C PRO A 163 11.84 2.80 -4.50
N HIS A 164 10.74 3.25 -3.86
CA HIS A 164 10.83 4.04 -2.62
C HIS A 164 11.50 3.29 -1.47
N ALA A 165 11.23 1.98 -1.36
CA ALA A 165 11.91 1.13 -0.38
C ALA A 165 13.38 0.90 -0.74
N THR A 166 13.73 0.80 -2.03
CA THR A 166 15.12 0.75 -2.48
C THR A 166 15.87 2.03 -2.09
N THR A 167 15.28 3.21 -2.31
CA THR A 167 15.85 4.49 -1.89
C THR A 167 16.14 4.50 -0.40
N ALA A 168 15.19 4.04 0.41
CA ALA A 168 15.35 4.01 1.86
C ALA A 168 16.43 3.02 2.34
N TYR A 169 16.40 1.76 1.87
CA TYR A 169 17.35 0.75 2.33
C TYR A 169 18.76 1.02 1.86
N TYR A 170 18.93 1.40 0.59
CA TYR A 170 20.26 1.69 0.09
C TYR A 170 20.76 3.05 0.60
N GLY A 171 19.88 4.04 0.73
CA GLY A 171 20.18 5.32 1.36
C GLY A 171 20.66 5.14 2.80
N HIS A 172 19.99 4.30 3.59
CA HIS A 172 20.44 3.97 4.95
C HIS A 172 21.83 3.36 4.96
N TRP A 173 22.09 2.38 4.09
CA TRP A 173 23.40 1.73 3.98
C TRP A 173 24.50 2.72 3.57
N ARG A 174 24.16 3.74 2.79
CA ARG A 174 25.03 4.85 2.40
C ARG A 174 25.19 5.94 3.47
N GLY A 175 24.48 5.83 4.59
CA GLY A 175 24.58 6.76 5.72
C GLY A 175 23.64 7.97 5.65
N HIS A 176 22.66 7.96 4.76
CA HIS A 176 21.63 9.01 4.69
C HIS A 176 20.56 8.80 5.77
N GLU A 177 19.93 9.90 6.21
CA GLU A 177 18.85 9.87 7.20
C GLU A 177 17.45 10.11 6.58
N ASN A 178 17.40 10.85 5.46
CA ASN A 178 16.15 11.25 4.81
C ASN A 178 16.13 10.83 3.35
N ILE A 179 14.92 10.67 2.82
CA ILE A 179 14.72 10.28 1.42
C ILE A 179 15.30 11.31 0.44
N PRO A 180 15.09 12.63 0.60
CA PRO A 180 15.64 13.60 -0.37
C PRO A 180 17.17 13.52 -0.49
N ASP A 181 17.87 13.39 0.65
CA ASP A 181 19.34 13.25 0.65
C ASP A 181 19.79 11.97 -0.07
N ALA A 182 19.05 10.86 0.12
CA ALA A 182 19.32 9.60 -0.56
C ALA A 182 18.98 9.66 -2.05
N GLU A 183 17.97 10.41 -2.47
CA GLU A 183 17.62 10.61 -3.88
C GLU A 183 18.68 11.43 -4.63
N GLU A 184 19.40 12.31 -3.95
CA GLU A 184 20.53 13.06 -4.52
C GLU A 184 21.83 12.23 -4.64
N ASP A 185 21.92 11.05 -4.01
CA ASP A 185 23.08 10.16 -4.13
C ASP A 185 23.06 9.42 -5.49
N PRO A 186 24.04 9.65 -6.38
CA PRO A 186 24.02 9.07 -7.73
C PRO A 186 24.03 7.54 -7.76
N GLU A 187 24.59 6.88 -6.74
CA GLU A 187 24.58 5.41 -6.68
C GLU A 187 23.20 4.90 -6.25
N VAL A 188 22.52 5.62 -5.35
CA VAL A 188 21.14 5.32 -4.96
C VAL A 188 20.20 5.51 -6.15
N GLU A 189 20.27 6.66 -6.81
CA GLU A 189 19.48 6.96 -8.01
C GLU A 189 19.66 5.87 -9.07
N LYS A 190 20.90 5.45 -9.35
CA LYS A 190 21.21 4.40 -10.32
C LYS A 190 20.57 3.06 -9.96
N LEU A 191 20.61 2.65 -8.69
CA LEU A 191 19.99 1.40 -8.25
C LEU A 191 18.47 1.48 -8.33
N VAL A 192 17.88 2.59 -7.86
CA VAL A 192 16.45 2.86 -7.90
C VAL A 192 15.94 2.83 -9.34
N LYS A 193 16.66 3.47 -10.27
CA LYS A 193 16.35 3.42 -11.70
C LYS A 193 16.40 2.00 -12.26
N GLY A 194 17.41 1.20 -11.90
CA GLY A 194 17.49 -0.19 -12.35
C GLY A 194 16.34 -1.05 -11.84
N VAL A 195 15.93 -0.86 -10.57
CA VAL A 195 14.76 -1.54 -9.99
C VAL A 195 13.49 -1.08 -10.71
N HIS A 196 13.34 0.21 -10.94
CA HIS A 196 12.19 0.80 -11.63
C HIS A 196 12.08 0.25 -13.05
N ASP A 197 13.14 0.31 -13.86
CA ASP A 197 13.16 -0.16 -15.25
C ASP A 197 12.76 -1.65 -15.37
N ALA A 198 13.32 -2.52 -14.52
CA ALA A 198 12.98 -3.94 -14.48
C ALA A 198 11.51 -4.17 -14.10
N THR A 199 11.01 -3.41 -13.11
CA THR A 199 9.61 -3.47 -12.68
C THR A 199 8.67 -3.02 -13.79
N VAL A 200 8.98 -1.90 -14.41
CA VAL A 200 8.30 -1.28 -15.54
C VAL A 200 8.22 -2.27 -16.71
N GLN A 201 9.30 -3.00 -17.01
CA GLN A 201 9.27 -4.07 -18.00
C GLN A 201 8.34 -5.22 -17.59
N ALA A 202 8.51 -5.76 -16.37
CA ALA A 202 7.72 -6.87 -15.86
C ALA A 202 6.21 -6.59 -15.83
N VAL A 203 5.82 -5.39 -15.39
CA VAL A 203 4.42 -4.94 -15.33
C VAL A 203 3.77 -4.90 -16.71
N LEU A 204 4.47 -4.44 -17.75
CA LEU A 204 3.90 -4.42 -19.10
C LEU A 204 3.71 -5.82 -19.70
N TYR A 205 4.51 -6.80 -19.29
CA TYR A 205 4.33 -8.17 -19.73
C TYR A 205 3.18 -8.85 -19.00
N GLU A 206 3.00 -8.56 -17.70
CA GLU A 206 1.96 -9.19 -16.88
C GLU A 206 0.57 -8.58 -17.08
N TYR A 207 0.50 -7.26 -17.08
CA TYR A 207 -0.75 -6.54 -16.94
C TYR A 207 -1.17 -5.86 -18.25
N PRO A 208 -2.47 -5.81 -18.56
CA PRO A 208 -2.99 -5.13 -19.74
C PRO A 208 -3.00 -3.60 -19.55
N VAL A 209 -1.83 -3.02 -19.30
CA VAL A 209 -1.61 -1.58 -19.12
C VAL A 209 -0.61 -1.05 -20.14
N THR A 210 -0.68 0.23 -20.42
CA THR A 210 0.25 0.94 -21.31
C THR A 210 1.33 1.67 -20.50
N ARG A 211 2.35 2.16 -21.20
CA ARG A 211 3.35 3.05 -20.58
C ARG A 211 2.74 4.34 -20.05
N ASP A 212 1.69 4.85 -20.68
CA ASP A 212 1.05 6.08 -20.24
C ASP A 212 0.19 5.84 -18.99
N ASP A 213 -0.47 4.68 -18.87
CA ASP A 213 -1.17 4.27 -17.63
C ASP A 213 -0.19 4.19 -16.44
N ILE A 214 1.00 3.63 -16.66
CA ILE A 214 2.07 3.58 -15.66
C ILE A 214 2.51 4.98 -15.25
N ARG A 215 2.80 5.86 -16.22
CA ARG A 215 3.22 7.24 -15.95
C ARG A 215 2.17 8.01 -15.17
N GLU A 216 0.90 7.83 -15.49
CA GLU A 216 -0.20 8.48 -14.78
C GLU A 216 -0.33 7.97 -13.34
N LEU A 217 -0.08 6.69 -13.10
CA LEU A 217 -0.10 6.10 -11.76
C LEU A 217 1.05 6.62 -10.90
N GLU A 218 2.24 6.75 -11.48
CA GLU A 218 3.47 7.22 -10.82
C GLU A 218 3.49 8.73 -10.57
N PHE A 219 2.79 9.50 -11.40
CA PHE A 219 2.81 10.95 -11.32
C PHE A 219 2.10 11.45 -10.06
N LEU A 220 2.87 12.04 -9.16
CA LEU A 220 2.40 12.81 -8.01
C LEU A 220 2.97 14.25 -8.14
N PRO A 221 2.11 15.27 -8.27
CA PRO A 221 2.59 16.65 -8.24
C PRO A 221 3.32 16.96 -6.93
N ALA A 222 4.39 17.74 -7.01
CA ALA A 222 5.12 18.22 -5.84
C ALA A 222 4.18 18.98 -4.90
N ALA A 223 4.23 18.63 -3.61
CA ALA A 223 3.47 19.34 -2.59
C ALA A 223 4.10 20.71 -2.31
N LYS A 224 3.29 21.71 -1.96
CA LYS A 224 3.78 23.08 -1.71
C LYS A 224 4.60 23.24 -0.42
N ASP A 225 4.49 22.30 0.51
CA ASP A 225 5.10 22.34 1.85
C ASP A 225 5.45 20.90 2.29
N GLU A 226 6.17 20.15 1.44
CA GLU A 226 6.39 18.72 1.63
C GLU A 226 7.16 18.41 2.92
N MET A 227 6.61 17.51 3.73
CA MET A 227 7.33 16.97 4.89
C MET A 227 8.50 16.14 4.41
N VAL A 228 9.68 16.39 4.96
CA VAL A 228 10.86 15.56 4.70
C VAL A 228 10.57 14.13 5.17
N ASP A 229 10.56 13.22 4.22
CA ASP A 229 10.32 11.80 4.49
C ASP A 229 11.58 11.15 5.07
N SER A 230 11.48 10.59 6.27
CA SER A 230 12.62 9.92 6.90
C SER A 230 12.81 8.51 6.34
N ILE A 231 14.07 8.10 6.20
CA ILE A 231 14.41 6.72 5.83
C ILE A 231 13.82 5.73 6.83
N PHE A 232 13.83 6.06 8.13
CA PHE A 232 13.23 5.22 9.18
C PHE A 232 11.78 4.85 8.85
N ARG A 233 10.95 5.86 8.54
CA ARG A 233 9.52 5.65 8.23
C ARG A 233 9.34 4.77 6.99
N VAL A 234 10.13 5.02 5.94
CA VAL A 234 10.02 4.30 4.68
C VAL A 234 10.59 2.89 4.75
N ALA A 235 11.65 2.66 5.52
CA ALA A 235 12.30 1.36 5.71
C ALA A 235 11.57 0.47 6.73
N TYR A 236 10.73 1.04 7.61
CA TYR A 236 10.05 0.35 8.71
C TYR A 236 9.31 -0.95 8.32
N ASP A 237 9.44 -2.01 9.10
CA ASP A 237 8.85 -3.33 8.82
C ASP A 237 9.45 -4.01 7.57
N PRO A 238 10.78 -4.30 7.56
CA PRO A 238 11.46 -4.94 6.43
C PRO A 238 11.00 -6.37 6.16
N ILE A 239 10.52 -7.09 7.17
CA ILE A 239 10.01 -8.46 7.00
C ILE A 239 8.83 -8.46 6.02
N ARG A 240 7.87 -7.55 6.20
CA ARG A 240 6.74 -7.45 5.25
C ARG A 240 7.22 -7.01 3.87
N LYS A 241 8.12 -6.01 3.78
CA LYS A 241 8.59 -5.47 2.49
C LYS A 241 9.41 -6.47 1.66
N THR A 242 10.07 -7.42 2.31
CA THR A 242 10.87 -8.47 1.66
C THR A 242 10.08 -9.77 1.46
N SER A 243 8.86 -9.86 1.97
CA SER A 243 8.04 -11.08 1.93
C SER A 243 7.57 -11.45 0.52
N PRO A 244 7.20 -12.73 0.30
CA PRO A 244 6.60 -13.17 -0.95
C PRO A 244 5.43 -12.29 -1.38
N HIS A 245 5.32 -12.04 -2.68
CA HIS A 245 4.24 -11.25 -3.30
C HIS A 245 4.15 -9.76 -2.87
N ASP A 246 5.04 -9.24 -2.01
CA ASP A 246 5.18 -7.78 -1.78
C ASP A 246 6.12 -7.17 -2.84
N ARG A 247 6.51 -5.91 -2.65
CA ARG A 247 7.16 -5.02 -3.63
C ARG A 247 8.41 -5.56 -4.35
N PHE A 248 9.22 -6.39 -3.70
CA PHE A 248 10.44 -6.92 -4.30
C PHE A 248 10.22 -8.31 -4.88
N MET A 249 9.73 -9.24 -4.06
CA MET A 249 9.53 -10.63 -4.49
C MET A 249 8.43 -10.76 -5.54
N GLY A 250 7.35 -9.96 -5.45
CA GLY A 250 6.33 -9.92 -6.49
C GLY A 250 6.91 -9.54 -7.86
N VAL A 251 7.84 -8.59 -7.90
CA VAL A 251 8.50 -8.20 -9.16
C VAL A 251 9.52 -9.26 -9.61
N ILE A 252 10.31 -9.84 -8.70
CA ILE A 252 11.23 -10.94 -9.04
C ILE A 252 10.46 -12.12 -9.63
N ASP A 253 9.29 -12.47 -9.09
CA ASP A 253 8.45 -13.54 -9.62
C ASP A 253 8.01 -13.25 -11.07
N LEU A 254 7.64 -12.00 -11.37
CA LEU A 254 7.32 -11.58 -12.74
C LEU A 254 8.57 -11.57 -13.64
N CYS A 255 9.71 -11.11 -13.14
CA CYS A 255 10.95 -11.12 -13.90
C CYS A 255 11.38 -12.55 -14.27
N LEU A 256 11.27 -13.49 -13.34
CA LEU A 256 11.50 -14.92 -13.61
C LEU A 256 10.51 -15.48 -14.63
N LYS A 257 9.23 -15.11 -14.54
CA LYS A 257 8.18 -15.53 -15.48
C LYS A 257 8.44 -15.07 -16.91
N TYR A 258 9.03 -13.88 -17.09
CA TYR A 258 9.22 -13.23 -18.38
C TYR A 258 10.67 -13.13 -18.84
N ASP A 259 11.60 -13.83 -18.19
CA ASP A 259 13.03 -13.83 -18.50
C ASP A 259 13.64 -12.40 -18.55
N ILE A 260 13.31 -11.60 -17.52
CA ILE A 260 13.79 -10.23 -17.35
C ILE A 260 14.91 -10.23 -16.30
N ASP A 261 15.97 -9.48 -16.55
CA ASP A 261 17.03 -9.30 -15.56
C ASP A 261 16.49 -8.58 -14.30
N TYR A 262 16.70 -9.20 -13.15
CA TYR A 262 16.27 -8.71 -11.84
C TYR A 262 17.45 -8.45 -10.90
N ALA A 263 18.68 -8.39 -11.41
CA ALA A 263 19.88 -8.09 -10.63
C ALA A 263 19.79 -6.79 -9.80
N PRO A 264 19.21 -5.67 -10.30
CA PRO A 264 19.00 -4.48 -9.48
C PRO A 264 18.12 -4.74 -8.25
N ILE A 265 17.10 -5.60 -8.40
CA ILE A 265 16.14 -5.91 -7.33
C ILE A 265 16.78 -6.78 -6.24
N THR A 266 17.62 -7.76 -6.61
CA THR A 266 18.35 -8.57 -5.62
C THR A 266 19.44 -7.77 -4.91
N LYS A 267 20.02 -6.75 -5.56
CA LYS A 267 20.92 -5.80 -4.88
C LYS A 267 20.15 -4.92 -3.89
N ALA A 268 18.96 -4.42 -4.25
CA ALA A 268 18.11 -3.69 -3.33
C ALA A 268 17.67 -4.55 -2.13
N LEU A 269 17.24 -5.80 -2.36
CA LEU A 269 16.92 -6.75 -1.28
C LEU A 269 18.10 -6.98 -0.34
N ALA A 270 19.32 -7.09 -0.85
CA ALA A 270 20.50 -7.24 -0.02
C ALA A 270 20.69 -6.05 0.95
N THR A 271 20.42 -4.82 0.51
CA THR A 271 20.44 -3.64 1.40
C THR A 271 19.33 -3.69 2.46
N ALA A 272 18.17 -4.26 2.15
CA ALA A 272 17.10 -4.48 3.13
C ALA A 272 17.50 -5.48 4.22
N PHE A 273 18.25 -6.53 3.86
CA PHE A 273 18.82 -7.47 4.85
C PHE A 273 20.00 -6.87 5.63
N ALA A 274 20.69 -5.88 5.07
CA ALA A 274 21.74 -5.12 5.76
C ALA A 274 21.19 -3.97 6.62
N TYR A 275 19.88 -3.70 6.58
CA TYR A 275 19.25 -2.62 7.34
C TYR A 275 19.29 -2.88 8.85
N VAL A 276 19.84 -1.92 9.59
CA VAL A 276 19.97 -1.99 11.06
C VAL A 276 19.27 -0.79 11.69
N GLU A 277 18.16 -1.06 12.38
CA GLU A 277 17.46 -0.04 13.14
C GLU A 277 16.91 -0.62 14.45
N SER A 278 17.37 -0.06 15.56
CA SER A 278 17.00 -0.49 16.91
C SER A 278 15.52 -0.27 17.26
N LYS A 279 14.90 0.74 16.65
CA LYS A 279 13.49 1.12 16.86
C LYS A 279 12.52 0.33 15.99
N ASP A 280 13.00 -0.51 15.08
CA ASP A 280 12.20 -1.39 14.24
C ASP A 280 12.35 -2.85 14.73
N PRO A 281 11.32 -3.43 15.38
CA PRO A 281 11.37 -4.79 15.89
C PRO A 281 11.64 -5.85 14.80
N ASN A 282 11.18 -5.62 13.57
CA ASN A 282 11.35 -6.54 12.45
C ASN A 282 12.75 -6.43 11.85
N ALA A 283 13.36 -5.23 11.83
CA ALA A 283 14.78 -5.08 11.51
C ALA A 283 15.67 -5.79 12.55
N VAL A 284 15.42 -5.54 13.85
CA VAL A 284 16.14 -6.23 14.96
C VAL A 284 16.02 -7.75 14.84
N LYS A 285 14.84 -8.25 14.47
CA LYS A 285 14.60 -9.68 14.29
C LYS A 285 15.40 -10.26 13.12
N ILE A 286 15.46 -9.58 11.98
CA ILE A 286 16.29 -10.00 10.84
C ILE A 286 17.76 -10.08 11.28
N GLN A 287 18.29 -9.05 11.95
CA GLN A 287 19.69 -9.05 12.38
C GLN A 287 20.01 -10.18 13.37
N LYS A 288 19.10 -10.47 14.31
CA LYS A 288 19.25 -11.62 15.21
C LYS A 288 19.25 -12.95 14.48
N ASP A 289 18.39 -13.11 13.47
CA ASP A 289 18.34 -14.33 12.66
C ASP A 289 19.61 -14.49 11.81
N ILE A 290 20.15 -13.41 11.23
CA ILE A 290 21.43 -13.41 10.50
C ILE A 290 22.57 -13.82 11.44
N GLN A 291 22.65 -13.25 12.64
CA GLN A 291 23.69 -13.59 13.63
C GLN A 291 23.61 -15.06 14.08
N LYS A 292 22.40 -15.59 14.25
CA LYS A 292 22.17 -16.94 14.77
C LYS A 292 22.32 -18.02 13.71
N ASN A 293 21.76 -17.79 12.53
CA ASN A 293 21.59 -18.82 11.49
C ASN A 293 22.42 -18.55 10.23
N GLY A 294 23.03 -17.36 10.12
CA GLY A 294 23.68 -16.90 8.90
C GLY A 294 22.73 -16.21 7.92
N ILE A 295 23.32 -15.53 6.93
CA ILE A 295 22.57 -14.76 5.94
C ILE A 295 21.67 -15.64 5.06
N ARG A 296 22.16 -16.79 4.57
CA ARG A 296 21.43 -17.62 3.60
C ARG A 296 20.11 -18.19 4.14
N PRO A 297 20.07 -18.90 5.29
CA PRO A 297 18.80 -19.39 5.85
C PRO A 297 17.85 -18.24 6.20
N THR A 298 18.38 -17.08 6.56
CA THR A 298 17.58 -15.90 6.91
C THR A 298 16.92 -15.29 5.67
N VAL A 299 17.67 -15.10 4.59
CA VAL A 299 17.15 -14.65 3.29
C VAL A 299 16.08 -15.63 2.80
N SER A 300 16.41 -16.92 2.72
CA SER A 300 15.49 -17.98 2.29
C SER A 300 14.15 -17.92 3.05
N LYS A 301 14.21 -17.84 4.38
CA LYS A 301 13.04 -17.74 5.25
C LYS A 301 12.16 -16.53 4.93
N TYR A 302 12.75 -15.34 4.82
CA TYR A 302 11.97 -14.10 4.72
C TYR A 302 11.47 -13.81 3.31
N ILE A 303 12.24 -14.18 2.27
CA ILE A 303 11.77 -14.06 0.88
C ILE A 303 10.91 -15.24 0.43
N GLY A 304 10.81 -16.30 1.26
CA GLY A 304 9.97 -17.47 1.03
C GLY A 304 10.43 -18.37 -0.12
N ARG A 305 11.74 -18.51 -0.31
CA ARG A 305 12.34 -19.37 -1.36
C ARG A 305 13.31 -20.40 -0.76
N PRO A 306 13.48 -21.59 -1.38
CA PRO A 306 14.47 -22.57 -0.96
C PRO A 306 15.89 -22.01 -0.87
N GLU A 307 16.73 -22.56 0.02
CA GLU A 307 18.11 -22.07 0.19
C GLU A 307 19.01 -22.26 -1.05
N ASP A 308 18.67 -23.18 -1.94
CA ASP A 308 19.34 -23.47 -3.21
C ASP A 308 18.73 -22.72 -4.40
N ASP A 309 17.77 -21.82 -4.15
CA ASP A 309 17.17 -20.97 -5.18
C ASP A 309 18.17 -19.89 -5.64
N VAL A 310 18.23 -19.68 -6.97
CA VAL A 310 19.12 -18.69 -7.60
C VAL A 310 18.89 -17.26 -7.10
N VAL A 311 17.65 -16.91 -6.71
CA VAL A 311 17.35 -15.60 -6.12
C VAL A 311 18.02 -15.48 -4.75
N VAL A 312 17.96 -16.53 -3.92
CA VAL A 312 18.66 -16.55 -2.62
C VAL A 312 20.16 -16.40 -2.83
N ASP A 313 20.73 -17.11 -3.79
CA ASP A 313 22.16 -16.99 -4.14
C ASP A 313 22.54 -15.54 -4.47
N GLN A 314 21.79 -14.88 -5.36
CA GLN A 314 22.09 -13.51 -5.77
C GLN A 314 21.97 -12.52 -4.60
N VAL A 315 20.93 -12.62 -3.77
CA VAL A 315 20.75 -11.74 -2.61
C VAL A 315 21.88 -11.95 -1.59
N VAL A 316 22.25 -13.21 -1.31
CA VAL A 316 23.35 -13.53 -0.38
C VAL A 316 24.69 -13.02 -0.91
N ASN A 317 24.97 -13.18 -2.20
CA ASN A 317 26.19 -12.68 -2.82
C ASN A 317 26.28 -11.16 -2.77
N ASN A 318 25.20 -10.46 -3.11
CA ASN A 318 25.12 -9.00 -3.00
C ASN A 318 25.29 -8.54 -1.54
N TYR A 319 24.67 -9.23 -0.57
CA TYR A 319 24.84 -8.90 0.85
C TYR A 319 26.30 -9.03 1.30
N ASN A 320 26.97 -10.12 0.92
CA ASN A 320 28.37 -10.33 1.28
C ASN A 320 29.30 -9.28 0.64
N GLN A 321 29.01 -8.85 -0.58
CA GLN A 321 29.74 -7.74 -1.22
C GLN A 321 29.55 -6.43 -0.45
N LEU A 322 28.32 -6.09 -0.05
CA LEU A 322 28.05 -4.92 0.78
C LEU A 322 28.83 -4.95 2.11
N GLN A 323 28.94 -6.12 2.76
CA GLN A 323 29.72 -6.26 4.00
C GLN A 323 31.23 -6.06 3.77
N GLN A 324 31.76 -6.53 2.63
CA GLN A 324 33.15 -6.33 2.25
C GLN A 324 33.45 -4.85 1.97
N GLU A 325 32.56 -4.17 1.24
CA GLU A 325 32.66 -2.73 0.95
C GLU A 325 32.64 -1.90 2.23
N ALA A 326 31.73 -2.19 3.16
CA ALA A 326 31.66 -1.53 4.46
C ALA A 326 32.97 -1.73 5.27
N THR A 327 33.52 -2.95 5.27
CA THR A 327 34.77 -3.25 5.98
C THR A 327 35.96 -2.53 5.33
N ALA A 328 36.02 -2.46 4.00
CA ALA A 328 37.07 -1.75 3.27
C ALA A 328 37.05 -0.24 3.52
N SER A 329 35.86 0.36 3.54
CA SER A 329 35.69 1.79 3.85
C SER A 329 36.14 2.16 5.26
N VAL A 330 35.97 1.25 6.24
CA VAL A 330 36.46 1.45 7.62
C VAL A 330 37.99 1.32 7.69
N MET A 331 38.61 0.51 6.83
CA MET A 331 40.07 0.36 6.76
C MET A 331 40.79 1.46 5.95
N THR A 332 40.07 2.35 5.28
CA THR A 332 40.62 3.52 4.56
C THR A 332 39.93 4.82 4.99
N PRO A 333 40.16 5.34 6.21
CA PRO A 333 39.65 6.65 6.60
C PRO A 333 40.54 7.74 5.96
N GLY A 334 40.06 8.36 4.89
CA GLY A 334 40.63 9.56 4.27
C GLY A 334 41.76 9.29 3.26
N ALA A 335 41.44 9.48 1.98
CA ALA A 335 42.40 9.81 0.93
C ALA A 335 41.90 11.05 0.19
#